data_AF-A0A672ZQH4-F1
#
_entry.id   AF-A0A672ZQH4-F1
#
_cell.length_a   1.000
_cell.length_b   1.000
_cell.length_c   1.000
_cell.angle_alpha   90.00
_cell.angle_beta   90.00
_cell.angle_gamma   90.00
#
_symmetry.space_group_name_H-M   'P 1'
#
loop_
_entity.id
_entity.type
_entity.pdbx_description
1 polymer ?
#
loop_
_entity_poly.entity_id
_entity_poly.type
_entity_poly.pdbx_seq_one_letter_code
_entity_poly.pdbx_strand_id
1 'polypeptide(L)' 'MSTSHPSSSALLLLYVLFVMCVCVCLSLQPSCVGMSITQACPLNYSPVCGNDGITYANECSLCVYRLEKNADILMRDGPC' A
#
# COMPACT_ATOMS: atom_id res chain seq x y z
N MET A 1 -22.86 23.89 -30.70
CA MET A 1 -22.17 23.27 -29.56
C MET A 1 -20.91 24.05 -29.27
N SER A 2 -20.85 24.80 -28.16
CA SER A 2 -19.65 25.53 -27.76
C SER A 2 -18.67 24.57 -27.11
N THR A 3 -17.61 24.18 -27.82
CA THR A 3 -16.49 23.44 -27.23
C THR A 3 -15.65 24.42 -26.41
N SER A 4 -16.01 24.60 -25.15
CA SER A 4 -15.19 25.35 -24.18
C SER A 4 -13.90 24.55 -23.95
N HIS A 5 -12.80 24.98 -24.58
CA HIS A 5 -11.47 24.48 -24.25
C HIS A 5 -11.21 24.70 -22.76
N PRO A 6 -10.79 23.67 -22.00
CA PRO A 6 -10.43 23.85 -20.60
C PRO A 6 -9.26 24.84 -20.52
N SER A 7 -9.35 25.83 -19.64
CA SER A 7 -8.26 26.77 -19.38
C SER A 7 -7.00 26.02 -18.93
N SER A 8 -5.81 26.56 -19.20
CA SER A 8 -4.53 25.97 -18.76
C SER A 8 -4.47 25.73 -17.24
N SER A 9 -5.19 26.54 -16.46
CA SER A 9 -5.38 26.36 -15.02
C SER A 9 -6.18 25.11 -14.67
N ALA A 10 -7.21 24.76 -15.46
CA ALA A 10 -8.00 23.56 -15.26
C ALA A 10 -7.20 22.28 -15.56
N LEU A 11 -6.34 22.32 -16.60
CA LEU A 11 -5.42 21.22 -16.88
C LEU A 11 -4.42 21.00 -15.74
N LEU A 12 -3.87 22.08 -15.18
CA LEU A 12 -2.92 22.01 -14.07
C LEU A 12 -3.59 21.39 -12.82
N LEU A 13 -4.83 21.79 -12.52
CA LEU A 13 -5.60 21.22 -11.40
C LEU A 13 -5.89 19.74 -11.60
N LEU A 14 -6.28 19.31 -12.80
CA LEU A 14 -6.50 17.89 -13.14
C LEU A 14 -5.22 17.07 -12.98
N TYR A 15 -4.08 17.59 -13.43
CA TYR A 15 -2.78 16.94 -13.26
C TYR A 15 -2.40 16.81 -11.77
N VAL A 16 -2.55 17.88 -10.99
CA VAL A 16 -2.27 17.85 -9.54
C VAL A 16 -3.17 16.85 -8.83
N LEU A 17 -4.47 16.82 -9.14
CA LEU A 17 -5.40 15.83 -8.56
C LEU A 17 -5.03 14.40 -8.94
N PHE A 18 -4.65 14.17 -10.19
CA PHE A 18 -4.18 12.87 -10.65
C PHE A 18 -2.90 12.43 -9.93
N VAL A 19 -1.90 13.31 -9.83
CA VAL A 19 -0.65 13.04 -9.09
C VAL A 19 -0.93 12.78 -7.61
N MET A 20 -1.79 13.58 -6.97
CA MET A 20 -2.15 13.37 -5.56
C MET A 20 -2.88 12.05 -5.36
N CYS A 21 -3.81 11.68 -6.25
CA CYS A 21 -4.51 10.40 -6.21
C CYS A 21 -3.52 9.23 -6.39
N VAL A 22 -2.61 9.31 -7.36
CA VAL A 22 -1.57 8.31 -7.60
C VAL A 22 -0.62 8.21 -6.40
N CYS A 23 -0.20 9.32 -5.80
CA CYS A 23 0.66 9.33 -4.60
C CYS A 23 -0.03 8.71 -3.38
N VAL A 24 -1.33 8.96 -3.18
CA VAL A 24 -2.12 8.34 -2.10
C VAL A 24 -2.23 6.83 -2.34
N CYS A 25 -2.52 6.40 -3.56
CA CYS A 25 -2.55 4.97 -3.92
C CYS A 25 -1.17 4.29 -3.79
N LEU A 26 -0.08 4.98 -4.12
CA LEU A 26 1.30 4.47 -4.03
C LEU A 26 1.78 4.36 -2.57
N SER A 27 1.18 5.10 -1.66
CA SER A 27 1.47 5.04 -0.22
C SER A 27 0.81 3.84 0.48
N LEU A 28 -0.03 3.08 -0.24
CA LEU A 28 -0.72 1.88 0.26
C LEU A 28 0.12 0.60 0.08
N GLN A 29 1.44 0.73 -0.09
CA GLN A 29 2.36 -0.41 -0.06
C GLN A 29 2.79 -0.67 1.39
N PRO A 30 2.79 -1.92 1.87
CA PRO A 30 3.38 -2.24 3.18
C PRO A 30 4.85 -1.88 3.19
N SER A 31 5.25 -1.00 4.11
CA SER A 31 6.64 -0.61 4.28
C SER A 31 7.40 -1.73 4.99
N CYS A 32 7.76 -2.78 4.25
CA CYS A 32 8.73 -3.79 4.71
C CYS A 32 10.18 -3.27 4.69
N VAL A 33 10.36 -1.96 4.60
CA VAL A 33 11.65 -1.30 4.43
C VAL A 33 12.47 -1.49 5.71
N GLY A 34 13.62 -2.14 5.58
CA GLY A 34 14.55 -2.37 6.69
C GLY A 34 14.29 -3.63 7.50
N MET A 35 13.38 -4.51 7.06
CA MET A 35 13.11 -5.78 7.72
C MET A 35 13.89 -6.93 7.05
N SER A 36 14.50 -7.80 7.85
CA SER A 36 15.15 -9.03 7.40
C SER A 36 14.37 -10.27 7.85
N ILE A 37 14.55 -11.37 7.11
CA ILE A 37 14.01 -12.70 7.48
C ILE A 37 14.56 -13.19 8.84
N THR A 38 15.72 -12.67 9.26
CA THR A 38 16.37 -13.05 10.52
C THR A 38 15.88 -12.24 11.73
N GLN A 39 15.05 -11.21 11.53
CA GLN A 39 14.50 -10.43 12.64
C GLN A 39 13.33 -11.15 13.31
N ALA A 40 13.38 -11.24 14.64
CA ALA A 40 12.24 -11.67 15.42
C ALA A 40 11.16 -10.57 15.39
N CYS A 41 9.95 -10.94 14.98
CA CYS A 41 8.80 -10.03 15.05
C CYS A 41 8.32 -9.89 16.51
N PRO A 42 7.80 -8.71 16.89
CA PRO A 42 7.11 -8.55 18.16
C PRO A 42 5.91 -9.51 18.24
N LEU A 43 5.59 -9.96 19.45
CA LEU A 43 4.43 -10.81 19.74
C LEU A 43 3.13 -10.01 19.91
N ASN A 44 3.09 -8.76 19.45
CA ASN A 44 1.86 -7.98 19.49
C ASN A 44 0.87 -8.54 18.47
N TYR A 45 -0.38 -8.67 18.90
CA TYR A 45 -1.46 -9.08 18.00
C TYR A 45 -2.13 -7.83 17.43
N SER A 46 -1.87 -7.56 16.16
CA SER A 46 -2.44 -6.46 15.39
C SER A 46 -2.74 -6.98 13.99
N PRO A 47 -3.82 -7.75 13.81
CA PRO A 47 -4.01 -8.56 12.62
C PRO A 47 -4.13 -7.71 11.36
N VAL A 48 -3.55 -8.21 10.27
CA VAL A 48 -3.64 -7.61 8.94
C VAL A 48 -4.03 -8.67 7.91
N CYS A 49 -4.82 -8.25 6.92
CA CYS A 49 -5.28 -9.10 5.83
C CYS A 49 -4.38 -8.88 4.62
N GLY A 50 -3.74 -9.95 4.14
CA GLY A 50 -3.03 -9.94 2.87
C GLY A 50 -3.99 -10.06 1.68
N ASN A 51 -3.59 -9.57 0.51
CA ASN A 51 -4.38 -9.78 -0.72
C ASN A 51 -4.39 -11.25 -1.19
N ASP A 52 -3.58 -12.09 -0.57
CA ASP A 52 -3.61 -13.55 -0.70
C ASP A 52 -4.74 -14.22 0.13
N GLY A 53 -5.51 -13.43 0.88
CA GLY A 53 -6.60 -13.91 1.73
C GLY A 53 -6.14 -14.51 3.05
N ILE A 54 -4.87 -14.30 3.43
CA ILE A 54 -4.30 -14.80 4.68
C ILE A 54 -4.28 -13.67 5.72
N THR A 55 -4.77 -13.99 6.92
CA THR A 55 -4.64 -13.11 8.09
C THR A 55 -3.28 -13.33 8.75
N TYR A 56 -2.47 -12.28 8.79
CA TYR A 56 -1.18 -12.26 9.47
C TYR A 56 -1.33 -11.66 10.86
N ALA A 57 -0.58 -12.17 11.85
CA ALA A 57 -0.71 -11.76 13.25
C ALA A 57 -0.35 -10.28 13.48
N ASN A 58 0.57 -9.76 12.67
CA ASN A 58 0.95 -8.35 12.59
C ASN A 58 1.63 -8.04 11.26
N GLU A 59 1.83 -6.75 10.99
CA GLU A 59 2.55 -6.26 9.80
C GLU A 59 3.93 -6.89 9.63
N CYS A 60 4.62 -7.19 10.75
CA CYS A 60 5.95 -7.76 10.71
C CYS A 60 5.94 -9.18 10.15
N SER A 61 5.02 -10.02 10.61
CA SER A 61 4.85 -11.39 10.12
C SER A 61 4.49 -11.44 8.63
N LEU A 62 3.68 -10.49 8.15
CA LEU A 62 3.37 -10.33 6.72
C LEU A 62 4.63 -9.99 5.92
N CYS A 63 5.44 -9.05 6.42
CA CYS A 63 6.67 -8.65 5.74
C CYS A 63 7.73 -9.74 5.72
N VAL A 64 7.91 -10.51 6.79
CA VAL A 64 8.83 -11.67 6.79
C VAL A 64 8.37 -12.68 5.76
N TYR A 65 7.09 -13.05 5.75
CA TYR A 65 6.54 -13.98 4.76
C TYR A 65 6.73 -13.48 3.33
N ARG A 66 6.49 -12.18 3.10
CA ARG A 66 6.72 -11.51 1.81
C ARG A 66 8.17 -11.69 1.34
N LEU A 67 9.14 -11.45 2.23
CA LEU A 67 10.57 -11.56 1.94
C LEU A 67 11.00 -13.02 1.72
N GLU A 68 10.53 -13.95 2.55
CA GLU A 68 10.84 -15.39 2.45
C GLU A 68 10.31 -16.00 1.16
N LYS A 69 9.10 -15.62 0.77
CA LYS A 69 8.43 -16.16 -0.43
C LYS A 69 8.69 -15.36 -1.69
N ASN A 70 9.36 -14.21 -1.58
CA ASN A 70 9.50 -13.23 -2.66
C ASN A 70 8.14 -12.90 -3.31
N ALA A 71 7.10 -12.78 -2.48
CA ALA A 71 5.75 -12.48 -2.92
C ALA A 71 5.52 -10.96 -2.90
N ASP A 72 4.57 -10.43 -3.68
CA ASP A 72 4.13 -9.03 -3.54
C ASP A 72 2.72 -9.00 -2.96
N ILE A 73 2.61 -8.76 -1.64
CA ILE A 73 1.39 -9.15 -0.92
C ILE A 73 0.34 -8.08 -0.68
N LEU A 74 0.57 -6.77 -0.63
CA LEU A 74 -0.42 -5.76 -0.14
C LEU A 74 -1.08 -6.08 1.24
N MET A 75 -1.23 -5.08 2.10
CA MET A 75 -1.87 -5.28 3.42
C MET A 75 -3.11 -4.42 3.56
N ARG A 76 -4.08 -4.92 4.31
CA ARG A 76 -5.23 -4.19 4.80
C ARG A 76 -5.32 -4.37 6.32
N ASP A 77 -5.68 -3.30 7.03
CA ASP A 77 -5.88 -3.37 8.47
C ASP A 77 -7.03 -4.33 8.84
N GLY A 78 -6.83 -5.09 9.91
CA GLY A 78 -7.80 -6.07 10.41
C GLY A 78 -7.64 -7.45 9.77
N PRO A 79 -8.37 -8.45 10.29
CA PRO A 79 -8.36 -9.80 9.75
C PRO A 79 -9.10 -9.89 8.40
N CYS A 80 -8.69 -10.85 7.56
CA CYS A 80 -9.58 -11.50 6.62
C CYS A 80 -10.58 -12.38 7.43
#